data_AF-A0A1C5JX00-F1
#
_entry.id   AF-A0A1C5JX00-F1
#
_cell.length_a   1.000
_cell.length_b   1.000
_cell.length_c   1.000
_cell.angle_alpha   90.00
_cell.angle_beta   90.00
_cell.angle_gamma   90.00
#
_symmetry.space_group_name_H-M   'P 1'
#
loop_
_entity.id
_entity.type
_entity.pdbx_description
1 polymer ?
#
loop_
_entity_poly.entity_id
_entity_poly.type
_entity_poly.pdbx_seq_one_letter_code
_entity_poly.pdbx_strand_id
1 'polypeptide(L)'
;MPEVQKGLVAEGAGLAGDRVVAAGSTARVLVAAAARALRGADCADLGQPTPLSRFTAAPEVVRRAAAARAAGRVALTPEQTAEVEAERVARWIVDQYPRRRYPGVVVGSPHAAAVHLAVALGVPWLPAGFEMSAHWTRGSVDRPRAALDHGAALAARLLAGNPDLHVRQVHCPASRGALAGATVSLLARWRALPAAYARFLGDRLLPGAPVLVVRDARTWPVLDEGRGHSFQLGCPSSGLEPVDFHPDSPALRQLLRAAGGDGAHWEPPEVSAAGEHAEHGVEPGFAEAARRWAGRHGHDLHEVHVPHPAALSAAVADLYRRWLRRAGKTGDRLVVECGRLFDPWQVVRAGLVPYWCENATRRSVEAAEWWLAGSEPFSSVDVLPESPGMRTPALAGLPQWLAVAAFGRRRRALDRTAARGYPVATVPTRRATEVLRNQPYDLPVPPPLTAAEAVAALRDGGAPLGLAVT
;
A
#
# COMPACT_ATOMS: atom_id res chain seq x y z
N MET A 1 17.45 34.98 -4.04
CA MET A 1 16.66 34.70 -2.82
C MET A 1 15.28 35.27 -3.01
N PRO A 2 14.21 34.47 -2.89
CA PRO A 2 12.86 35.00 -2.71
C PRO A 2 12.40 34.85 -1.26
N GLU A 3 11.61 35.83 -0.83
CA GLU A 3 11.19 36.13 0.53
C GLU A 3 10.36 35.03 1.20
N VAL A 4 10.61 34.87 2.51
CA VAL A 4 9.82 34.08 3.44
C VAL A 4 8.59 34.91 3.81
N GLN A 5 7.42 34.54 3.29
CA GLN A 5 6.16 35.13 3.70
C GLN A 5 5.74 34.53 5.06
N LYS A 6 6.05 35.24 6.14
CA LYS A 6 5.46 35.03 7.46
C LYS A 6 3.98 35.43 7.39
N GLY A 7 3.07 34.48 7.58
CA GLY A 7 1.63 34.70 7.61
C GLY A 7 0.97 34.03 8.82
N LEU A 8 0.59 34.88 9.78
CA LEU A 8 -0.56 34.83 10.69
C LEU A 8 -1.06 33.47 11.21
N VAL A 9 -0.89 33.30 12.53
CA VAL A 9 -1.52 32.28 13.36
C VAL A 9 -3.03 32.52 13.38
N ALA A 10 -3.78 31.65 12.70
CA ALA A 10 -5.23 31.56 12.82
C ALA A 10 -5.61 30.28 13.58
N GLU A 11 -6.63 30.35 14.44
CA GLU A 11 -7.26 29.17 15.03
C GLU A 11 -7.60 28.16 13.93
N GLY A 12 -6.99 26.97 13.99
CA GLY A 12 -6.88 26.04 12.86
C GLY A 12 -5.44 25.62 12.49
N ALA A 13 -4.45 25.95 13.31
CA ALA A 13 -3.01 25.76 13.07
C ALA A 13 -2.48 24.31 13.19
N GLY A 14 -2.96 23.39 12.36
CA GLY A 14 -2.45 22.02 12.28
C GLY A 14 -2.26 21.60 10.82
N LEU A 15 -1.33 20.69 10.57
CA LEU A 15 -0.97 20.30 9.20
C LEU A 15 -2.14 19.63 8.48
N ALA A 16 -2.32 19.98 7.20
CA ALA A 16 -3.30 19.33 6.33
C ALA A 16 -2.90 17.88 6.04
N GLY A 17 -3.87 16.99 5.87
CA GLY A 17 -3.63 15.55 5.68
C GLY A 17 -2.77 15.22 4.45
N ASP A 18 -2.85 16.02 3.40
CA ASP A 18 -2.02 15.90 2.19
C ASP A 18 -0.55 16.26 2.42
N ARG A 19 -0.23 17.02 3.47
CA ARG A 19 1.15 17.27 3.93
C ARG A 19 1.66 16.15 4.83
N VAL A 20 0.80 15.63 5.70
CA VAL A 20 1.15 14.60 6.70
C VAL A 20 1.37 13.23 6.05
N VAL A 21 0.40 12.75 5.26
CA VAL A 21 0.46 11.42 4.67
C VAL A 21 1.49 11.41 3.55
N ALA A 22 2.52 10.57 3.66
CA ALA A 22 3.63 10.55 2.74
C ALA A 22 3.15 10.36 1.28
N ALA A 23 3.64 11.21 0.37
CA ALA A 23 3.22 11.24 -1.04
C ALA A 23 3.43 9.90 -1.78
N GLY A 24 4.43 9.12 -1.36
CA GLY A 24 4.73 7.80 -1.92
C GLY A 24 4.08 6.62 -1.20
N SER A 25 3.32 6.86 -0.12
CA SER A 25 2.72 5.77 0.66
C SER A 25 1.63 5.04 -0.12
N THR A 26 1.56 3.72 0.06
CA THR A 26 0.56 2.87 -0.58
C THR A 26 -0.86 3.33 -0.23
N ALA A 27 -1.15 3.58 1.05
CA ALA A 27 -2.47 4.01 1.50
C ALA A 27 -2.95 5.30 0.81
N ARG A 28 -2.08 6.30 0.60
CA ARG A 28 -2.45 7.53 -0.10
C ARG A 28 -2.85 7.28 -1.55
N VAL A 29 -2.08 6.45 -2.26
CA VAL A 29 -2.38 6.08 -3.65
C VAL A 29 -3.70 5.31 -3.72
N LEU A 30 -3.93 4.38 -2.80
CA LEU A 30 -5.16 3.59 -2.70
C LEU A 30 -6.40 4.45 -2.43
N VAL A 31 -6.35 5.41 -1.49
CA VAL A 31 -7.45 6.36 -1.24
C VAL A 31 -7.78 7.15 -2.51
N ALA A 32 -6.76 7.69 -3.18
CA ALA A 32 -6.96 8.50 -4.37
C ALA A 32 -7.52 7.69 -5.54
N ALA A 33 -7.05 6.46 -5.75
CA ALA A 33 -7.58 5.54 -6.76
C ALA A 33 -9.05 5.19 -6.50
N ALA A 34 -9.40 4.81 -5.27
CA ALA A 34 -10.77 4.51 -4.89
C ALA A 34 -11.70 5.71 -5.09
N ALA A 35 -11.30 6.89 -4.60
CA ALA A 35 -12.09 8.11 -4.70
C ALA A 35 -12.34 8.54 -6.15
N ARG A 36 -11.33 8.42 -7.04
CA ARG A 36 -11.46 8.74 -8.46
C ARG A 36 -12.32 7.72 -9.19
N ALA A 37 -12.15 6.43 -8.92
CA ALA A 37 -12.98 5.39 -9.51
C ALA A 37 -14.47 5.55 -9.15
N LEU A 38 -14.78 5.95 -7.91
CA LEU A 38 -16.17 6.23 -7.50
C LEU A 38 -16.78 7.47 -8.17
N ARG A 39 -15.95 8.35 -8.76
CA ARG A 39 -16.35 9.48 -9.62
C ARG A 39 -16.40 9.11 -11.11
N GLY A 40 -16.09 7.86 -11.47
CA GLY A 40 -15.96 7.43 -12.87
C GLY A 40 -14.73 7.99 -13.57
N ALA A 41 -13.68 8.33 -12.81
CA ALA A 41 -12.43 8.85 -13.32
C ALA A 41 -11.30 7.84 -13.13
N ASP A 42 -10.43 7.75 -14.13
CA ASP A 42 -9.18 6.98 -14.00
C ASP A 42 -8.18 7.65 -13.08
N CYS A 43 -7.14 6.91 -12.70
CA CYS A 43 -6.15 7.35 -11.73
C CYS A 43 -5.36 8.58 -12.18
N ALA A 44 -5.13 8.75 -13.49
CA ALA A 44 -4.16 9.72 -14.01
C ALA A 44 -2.85 9.58 -13.23
N ASP A 45 -2.19 10.68 -12.85
CA ASP A 45 -1.02 10.58 -11.95
C ASP A 45 -1.46 10.76 -10.48
N LEU A 46 -1.31 9.71 -9.68
CA LEU A 46 -1.63 9.66 -8.25
C LEU A 46 -0.41 9.90 -7.36
N GLY A 47 0.79 9.76 -7.92
CA GLY A 47 2.05 10.02 -7.23
C GLY A 47 2.64 11.38 -7.60
N GLN A 48 3.62 11.81 -6.81
CA GLN A 48 4.53 12.87 -7.25
C GLN A 48 5.38 12.31 -8.42
N PRO A 49 5.45 13.00 -9.57
CA PRO A 49 6.39 12.64 -10.61
C PRO A 49 7.79 12.86 -10.05
N THR A 50 8.48 11.77 -9.69
CA THR A 50 9.85 11.88 -9.22
C THR A 50 10.68 12.42 -10.40
N PRO A 51 11.38 13.55 -10.26
CA PRO A 51 12.28 14.05 -11.31
C PRO A 51 13.41 13.03 -11.63
N LEU A 52 13.51 11.94 -10.87
CA LEU A 52 14.35 10.76 -11.11
C LEU A 52 14.03 10.00 -12.39
N SER A 53 12.81 10.13 -12.95
CA SER A 53 12.51 9.56 -14.27
C SER A 53 13.36 10.17 -15.40
N ARG A 54 14.00 11.32 -15.16
CA ARG A 54 14.95 11.97 -16.07
C ARG A 54 16.41 11.50 -15.88
N PHE A 55 16.70 10.80 -14.78
CA PHE A 55 18.06 10.36 -14.42
C PHE A 55 18.27 8.86 -14.64
N THR A 56 17.48 8.22 -15.50
CA THR A 56 17.55 6.77 -15.74
C THR A 56 18.93 6.30 -16.23
N ALA A 57 19.64 7.14 -17.00
CA ALA A 57 21.00 6.89 -17.48
C ALA A 57 22.11 7.42 -16.56
N ALA A 58 21.77 8.13 -15.48
CA ALA A 58 22.77 8.71 -14.58
C ALA A 58 23.42 7.61 -13.71
N PRO A 59 24.66 7.80 -13.23
CA PRO A 59 25.31 6.89 -12.29
C PRO A 59 24.48 6.67 -11.02
N GLU A 60 24.61 5.49 -10.41
CA GLU A 60 23.79 5.09 -9.26
C GLU A 60 23.89 6.06 -8.07
N VAL A 61 25.10 6.53 -7.76
CA VAL A 61 25.35 7.50 -6.68
C VAL A 61 24.55 8.79 -6.91
N VAL A 62 24.48 9.27 -8.16
CA VAL A 62 23.70 10.47 -8.53
C VAL A 62 22.21 10.22 -8.36
N ARG A 63 21.71 9.06 -8.81
CA ARG A 63 20.29 8.70 -8.64
C ARG A 63 19.91 8.61 -7.16
N ARG A 64 20.74 7.99 -6.33
CA ARG A 64 20.53 7.87 -4.88
C ARG A 64 20.51 9.25 -4.21
N ALA A 65 21.49 10.11 -4.51
CA ALA A 65 21.52 11.47 -3.96
C ALA A 65 20.30 12.30 -4.38
N ALA A 66 19.90 12.22 -5.64
CA ALA A 66 18.70 12.89 -6.13
C ALA A 66 17.43 12.34 -5.45
N ALA A 67 17.34 11.03 -5.23
CA ALA A 67 16.21 10.39 -4.56
C ALA A 67 16.11 10.80 -3.09
N ALA A 68 17.23 10.76 -2.37
CA ALA A 68 17.32 11.22 -0.99
C ALA A 68 16.94 12.70 -0.85
N ARG A 69 17.40 13.56 -1.77
CA ARG A 69 17.04 14.99 -1.79
C ARG A 69 15.54 15.19 -2.07
N ALA A 70 14.97 14.43 -3.02
CA ALA A 70 13.55 14.50 -3.32
C ALA A 70 12.68 14.03 -2.14
N ALA A 71 13.07 12.91 -1.50
CA ALA A 71 12.40 12.41 -0.31
C ALA A 71 12.49 13.40 0.86
N GLY A 72 13.66 14.00 1.07
CA GLY A 72 13.85 15.04 2.08
C GLY A 72 12.91 16.23 1.86
N ARG A 73 12.74 16.74 0.63
CA ARG A 73 11.85 17.89 0.37
C ARG A 73 10.40 17.68 0.78
N VAL A 74 9.94 16.42 0.78
CA VAL A 74 8.56 16.06 1.14
C VAL A 74 8.46 15.45 2.53
N ALA A 75 9.58 15.20 3.22
CA ALA A 75 9.57 14.66 4.59
C ALA A 75 9.14 15.74 5.59
N LEU A 76 8.57 15.33 6.71
CA LEU A 76 8.22 16.19 7.84
C LEU A 76 9.49 16.57 8.61
N THR A 77 9.57 17.84 9.03
CA THR A 77 10.58 18.25 10.02
C THR A 77 10.19 17.74 11.42
N PRO A 78 11.14 17.68 12.37
CA PRO A 78 10.85 17.30 13.75
C PRO A 78 9.81 18.20 14.45
N GLU A 79 9.67 19.45 14.02
CA GLU A 79 8.66 20.39 14.50
C GLU A 79 7.30 20.05 13.88
N GLN A 80 7.27 19.84 12.55
CA GLN A 80 6.06 19.42 11.83
C GLN A 80 5.50 18.09 12.35
N THR A 81 6.33 17.15 12.82
CA THR A 81 5.84 15.91 13.44
C THR A 81 5.03 16.14 14.71
N ALA A 82 5.26 17.24 15.44
CA ALA A 82 4.50 17.60 16.64
C ALA A 82 3.16 18.29 16.30
N GLU A 83 3.05 18.87 15.10
CA GLU A 83 1.84 19.56 14.60
C GLU A 83 0.83 18.61 13.93
N VAL A 84 1.15 17.31 13.87
CA VAL A 84 0.28 16.30 13.26
C VAL A 84 -0.93 16.06 14.16
N GLU A 85 -2.13 16.19 13.58
CA GLU A 85 -3.39 15.78 14.22
C GLU A 85 -4.00 14.60 13.45
N ALA A 86 -4.05 13.43 14.08
CA ALA A 86 -4.52 12.18 13.49
C ALA A 86 -5.99 12.27 13.01
N GLU A 87 -6.82 12.99 13.77
CA GLU A 87 -8.22 13.22 13.43
C GLU A 87 -8.38 14.11 12.18
N ARG A 88 -7.48 15.06 11.93
CA ARG A 88 -7.46 15.83 10.68
C ARG A 88 -7.06 14.98 9.49
N VAL A 89 -6.14 14.03 9.68
CA VAL A 89 -5.78 13.05 8.64
C VAL A 89 -6.99 12.19 8.29
N ALA A 90 -7.73 11.67 9.28
CA ALA A 90 -8.94 10.90 9.06
C ALA A 90 -10.02 11.72 8.31
N ARG A 91 -10.19 12.99 8.68
CA ARG A 91 -11.10 13.92 7.97
C ARG A 91 -10.70 14.14 6.52
N TRP A 92 -9.42 14.42 6.28
CA TRP A 92 -8.88 14.60 4.92
C TRP A 92 -9.11 13.37 4.04
N ILE A 93 -9.00 12.16 4.59
CA ILE A 93 -9.27 10.89 3.88
C ILE A 93 -10.74 10.82 3.46
N VAL A 94 -11.68 11.01 4.40
CA VAL A 94 -13.12 10.88 4.08
C VAL A 94 -13.61 11.97 3.12
N ASP A 95 -12.99 13.15 3.17
CA ASP A 95 -13.29 14.28 2.27
C ASP A 95 -12.90 14.00 0.80
N GLN A 96 -12.09 12.97 0.51
CA GLN A 96 -11.77 12.58 -0.86
C GLN A 96 -12.99 12.00 -1.60
N TYR A 97 -13.93 11.41 -0.86
CA TYR A 97 -15.03 10.64 -1.42
C TYR A 97 -16.20 11.52 -1.89
N PRO A 98 -16.89 11.15 -2.99
CA PRO A 98 -18.11 11.84 -3.43
C PRO A 98 -19.18 11.90 -2.34
N ARG A 99 -19.92 13.01 -2.29
CA ARG A 99 -21.04 13.17 -1.36
C ARG A 99 -22.26 12.38 -1.84
N ARG A 100 -22.31 11.09 -1.52
CA ARG A 100 -23.47 10.21 -1.76
C ARG A 100 -23.62 9.18 -0.63
N ARG A 101 -24.71 8.41 -0.65
CA ARG A 101 -24.83 7.23 0.21
C ARG A 101 -24.20 6.00 -0.44
N TYR A 102 -23.64 5.10 0.36
CA TYR A 102 -22.91 3.93 -0.09
C TYR A 102 -23.55 2.64 0.41
N PRO A 103 -23.57 1.58 -0.42
CA PRO A 103 -24.11 0.27 -0.06
C PRO A 103 -23.16 -0.56 0.81
N GLY A 104 -22.11 0.05 1.37
CA GLY A 104 -21.13 -0.60 2.25
C GLY A 104 -19.87 0.25 2.38
N VAL A 105 -18.86 -0.31 3.03
CA VAL A 105 -17.50 0.23 3.11
C VAL A 105 -16.49 -0.90 3.23
N VAL A 106 -15.32 -0.73 2.64
CA VAL A 106 -14.14 -1.55 2.95
C VAL A 106 -13.21 -0.70 3.83
N VAL A 107 -12.70 -1.25 4.92
CA VAL A 107 -11.79 -0.54 5.82
C VAL A 107 -10.64 -1.47 6.23
N GLY A 108 -9.42 -0.96 6.41
CA GLY A 108 -8.34 -1.77 6.95
C GLY A 108 -6.97 -1.55 6.32
N SER A 109 -6.25 -2.65 6.16
CA SER A 109 -4.85 -2.69 5.72
C SER A 109 -4.72 -2.25 4.25
N PRO A 110 -3.66 -1.51 3.87
CA PRO A 110 -3.45 -1.08 2.50
C PRO A 110 -3.23 -2.28 1.56
N HIS A 111 -4.18 -2.49 0.63
CA HIS A 111 -4.11 -3.57 -0.36
C HIS A 111 -4.88 -3.21 -1.64
N ALA A 112 -4.27 -3.27 -2.82
CA ALA A 112 -4.97 -2.84 -4.04
C ALA A 112 -6.10 -3.78 -4.46
N ALA A 113 -6.01 -5.09 -4.20
CA ALA A 113 -7.15 -5.99 -4.39
C ALA A 113 -8.37 -5.62 -3.52
N ALA A 114 -8.16 -5.06 -2.31
CA ALA A 114 -9.27 -4.52 -1.50
C ALA A 114 -9.89 -3.27 -2.13
N VAL A 115 -9.08 -2.44 -2.81
CA VAL A 115 -9.57 -1.29 -3.58
C VAL A 115 -10.31 -1.73 -4.85
N HIS A 116 -9.82 -2.73 -5.58
CA HIS A 116 -10.58 -3.34 -6.69
C HIS A 116 -11.93 -3.84 -6.19
N LEU A 117 -11.95 -4.61 -5.11
CA LEU A 117 -13.19 -5.05 -4.49
C LEU A 117 -14.12 -3.88 -4.12
N ALA A 118 -13.59 -2.82 -3.48
CA ALA A 118 -14.36 -1.63 -3.13
C ALA A 118 -14.96 -0.94 -4.36
N VAL A 119 -14.21 -0.85 -5.46
CA VAL A 119 -14.69 -0.28 -6.73
C VAL A 119 -15.76 -1.15 -7.38
N ALA A 120 -15.60 -2.47 -7.40
CA ALA A 120 -16.63 -3.39 -7.90
C ALA A 120 -17.94 -3.30 -7.10
N LEU A 121 -17.84 -3.13 -5.77
CA LEU A 121 -18.99 -2.92 -4.87
C LEU A 121 -19.57 -1.49 -4.95
N GLY A 122 -18.85 -0.53 -5.52
CA GLY A 122 -19.25 0.89 -5.55
C GLY A 122 -19.14 1.61 -4.20
N VAL A 123 -18.26 1.15 -3.31
CA VAL A 123 -18.10 1.62 -1.92
C VAL A 123 -16.73 2.29 -1.68
N PRO A 124 -16.59 3.16 -0.66
CA PRO A 124 -15.30 3.73 -0.27
C PRO A 124 -14.37 2.67 0.34
N TRP A 125 -13.06 2.94 0.27
CA TRP A 125 -12.02 2.18 0.96
C TRP A 125 -11.33 3.08 1.99
N LEU A 126 -11.39 2.77 3.28
CA LEU A 126 -10.77 3.58 4.34
C LEU A 126 -9.55 2.87 4.92
N PRO A 127 -8.35 3.47 4.93
CA PRO A 127 -7.20 2.85 5.59
C PRO A 127 -7.38 2.83 7.12
N ALA A 128 -6.80 1.83 7.79
CA ALA A 128 -6.72 1.74 9.26
C ALA A 128 -5.43 2.38 9.84
N GLY A 129 -4.60 2.98 8.99
CA GLY A 129 -3.45 3.77 9.38
C GLY A 129 -2.92 4.60 8.22
N PHE A 130 -1.92 5.43 8.49
CA PHE A 130 -1.25 6.25 7.48
C PHE A 130 0.25 6.28 7.72
N GLU A 131 1.01 6.44 6.64
CA GLU A 131 2.46 6.52 6.71
C GLU A 131 2.93 7.97 6.61
N MET A 132 3.90 8.31 7.43
CA MET A 132 4.64 9.56 7.41
C MET A 132 6.12 9.27 7.11
N SER A 133 6.76 10.23 6.45
CA SER A 133 8.20 10.25 6.26
C SER A 133 8.76 11.47 6.99
N ALA A 134 9.75 11.28 7.84
CA ALA A 134 10.39 12.35 8.60
C ALA A 134 11.87 12.48 8.27
N HIS A 135 12.41 13.70 8.37
CA HIS A 135 13.80 13.98 8.04
C HIS A 135 14.78 13.21 8.92
N TRP A 136 15.83 12.65 8.31
CA TRP A 136 16.99 12.10 9.01
C TRP A 136 18.29 12.59 8.36
N THR A 137 18.64 13.86 8.61
CA THR A 137 19.70 14.58 7.87
C THR A 137 21.11 14.03 8.06
N ARG A 138 21.39 13.41 9.21
CA ARG A 138 22.67 12.73 9.51
C ARG A 138 22.52 11.21 9.54
N GLY A 139 21.51 10.70 8.83
CA GLY A 139 21.20 9.29 8.78
C GLY A 139 22.17 8.48 7.95
N SER A 140 22.18 7.18 8.22
CA SER A 140 22.85 6.17 7.40
C SER A 140 22.01 4.92 7.35
N VAL A 141 21.94 4.29 6.18
CA VAL A 141 21.18 3.05 5.98
C VAL A 141 21.70 1.92 6.87
N ASP A 142 22.98 1.95 7.23
CA ASP A 142 23.65 0.89 8.01
C ASP A 142 23.56 1.07 9.52
N ARG A 143 22.86 2.10 10.02
CA ARG A 143 22.80 2.42 11.46
C ARG A 143 21.38 2.26 12.02
N PRO A 144 20.85 1.03 12.12
CA PRO A 144 19.50 0.79 12.60
C PRO A 144 19.26 1.27 14.04
N ARG A 145 20.27 1.21 14.93
CA ARG A 145 20.16 1.78 16.28
C ARG A 145 19.98 3.30 16.29
N ALA A 146 20.79 4.02 15.50
CA ALA A 146 20.64 5.47 15.36
C ALA A 146 19.31 5.85 14.68
N ALA A 147 18.81 5.01 13.77
CA ALA A 147 17.47 5.18 13.20
C ALA A 147 16.41 5.06 14.30
N LEU A 148 16.46 4.00 15.12
CA LEU A 148 15.58 3.80 16.27
C LEU A 148 15.55 5.02 17.19
N ASP A 149 16.71 5.50 17.64
CA ASP A 149 16.78 6.63 18.58
C ASP A 149 16.16 7.90 18.00
N HIS A 150 16.46 8.20 16.73
CA HIS A 150 15.91 9.37 16.04
C HIS A 150 14.40 9.26 15.83
N GLY A 151 13.93 8.09 15.41
CA GLY A 151 12.51 7.86 15.17
C GLY A 151 11.69 7.77 16.47
N ALA A 152 12.25 7.24 17.56
CA ALA A 152 11.63 7.25 18.88
C ALA A 152 11.39 8.68 19.38
N ALA A 153 12.37 9.58 19.20
CA ALA A 153 12.21 10.99 19.55
C ALA A 153 11.09 11.68 18.74
N LEU A 154 10.96 11.35 17.45
CA LEU A 154 9.88 11.85 16.60
C LEU A 154 8.51 11.26 16.99
N ALA A 155 8.46 9.95 17.25
CA ALA A 155 7.24 9.26 17.65
C ALA A 155 6.73 9.78 19.00
N ALA A 156 7.60 10.05 19.97
CA ALA A 156 7.22 10.65 21.24
C ALA A 156 6.53 12.02 21.08
N ARG A 157 7.06 12.88 20.18
CA ARG A 157 6.44 14.18 19.87
C ARG A 157 5.07 14.02 19.22
N LEU A 158 4.94 13.08 18.29
CA LEU A 158 3.69 12.77 17.62
C LEU A 158 2.63 12.24 18.61
N LEU A 159 3.02 11.29 19.45
CA LEU A 159 2.11 10.62 20.40
C LEU A 159 1.64 11.55 21.52
N ALA A 160 2.43 12.58 21.88
CA ALA A 160 2.02 13.57 22.87
C ALA A 160 0.69 14.28 22.52
N GLY A 161 0.42 14.49 21.23
CA GLY A 161 -0.84 15.05 20.73
C GLY A 161 -1.84 14.02 20.21
N ASN A 162 -1.45 12.74 20.13
CA ASN A 162 -2.23 11.69 19.47
C ASN A 162 -2.18 10.36 20.25
N PRO A 163 -2.76 10.31 21.47
CA PRO A 163 -2.69 9.11 22.33
C PRO A 163 -3.41 7.88 21.74
N ASP A 164 -4.37 8.12 20.83
CA ASP A 164 -5.12 7.09 20.12
C ASP A 164 -4.35 6.47 18.94
N LEU A 165 -3.10 6.86 18.71
CA LEU A 165 -2.23 6.23 17.74
C LEU A 165 -1.32 5.19 18.39
N HIS A 166 -0.97 4.19 17.59
CA HIS A 166 0.25 3.42 17.75
C HIS A 166 1.15 3.70 16.54
N VAL A 167 2.43 3.98 16.79
CA VAL A 167 3.39 4.41 15.77
C VAL A 167 4.44 3.33 15.59
N ARG A 168 4.37 2.63 14.46
CA ARG A 168 5.37 1.67 14.03
C ARG A 168 6.44 2.40 13.22
N GLN A 169 7.65 2.47 13.76
CA GLN A 169 8.83 2.87 12.99
C GLN A 169 9.37 1.67 12.21
N VAL A 170 9.61 1.85 10.90
CA VAL A 170 10.18 0.80 10.04
C VAL A 170 11.52 1.26 9.48
N HIS A 171 12.57 0.48 9.74
CA HIS A 171 13.86 0.61 9.08
C HIS A 171 14.07 -0.59 8.16
N CYS A 172 13.84 -0.42 6.86
CA CYS A 172 14.01 -1.50 5.89
C CYS A 172 14.84 -1.03 4.68
N PRO A 173 16.15 -1.34 4.65
CA PRO A 173 16.98 -1.08 3.48
C PRO A 173 16.50 -1.81 2.21
N ALA A 174 15.83 -2.95 2.34
CA ALA A 174 15.37 -3.75 1.21
C ALA A 174 14.16 -3.16 0.47
N SER A 175 13.21 -2.55 1.18
CA SER A 175 12.06 -1.91 0.54
C SER A 175 12.33 -0.44 0.21
N ARG A 176 13.22 0.23 0.97
CA ARG A 176 13.44 1.69 0.84
C ARG A 176 14.79 2.08 0.24
N GLY A 177 15.72 1.13 0.07
CA GLY A 177 17.06 1.39 -0.45
C GLY A 177 17.76 2.54 0.28
N ALA A 178 18.34 3.47 -0.48
CA ALA A 178 19.02 4.65 0.06
C ALA A 178 18.11 5.58 0.89
N LEU A 179 16.78 5.52 0.71
CA LEU A 179 15.85 6.37 1.45
C LEU A 179 15.78 5.99 2.93
N ALA A 180 16.10 4.74 3.28
CA ALA A 180 16.21 4.29 4.67
C ALA A 180 17.32 5.04 5.44
N GLY A 181 18.33 5.57 4.73
CA GLY A 181 19.39 6.40 5.34
C GLY A 181 19.11 7.90 5.30
N ALA A 182 18.07 8.36 4.58
CA ALA A 182 17.77 9.78 4.41
C ALA A 182 16.54 10.25 5.19
N THR A 183 15.64 9.32 5.53
CA THR A 183 14.36 9.59 6.18
C THR A 183 13.95 8.42 7.06
N VAL A 184 13.12 8.67 8.06
CA VAL A 184 12.48 7.64 8.89
C VAL A 184 11.06 7.40 8.41
N SER A 185 10.64 6.13 8.26
CA SER A 185 9.22 5.74 8.07
C SER A 185 8.55 5.62 9.42
N LEU A 186 7.43 6.32 9.59
CA LEU A 186 6.55 6.20 10.73
C LEU A 186 5.16 5.79 10.22
N LEU A 187 4.72 4.57 10.50
CA LEU A 187 3.37 4.10 10.22
C LEU A 187 2.51 4.31 11.47
N ALA A 188 1.63 5.30 11.41
CA ALA A 188 0.64 5.59 12.43
C ALA A 188 -0.62 4.76 12.19
N ARG A 189 -0.96 3.89 13.14
CA ARG A 189 -2.17 3.06 13.12
C ARG A 189 -3.11 3.56 14.20
N TRP A 190 -4.39 3.74 13.86
CA TRP A 190 -5.38 4.15 14.86
C TRP A 190 -5.69 2.98 15.79
N ARG A 191 -5.73 3.23 17.10
CA ARG A 191 -6.11 2.25 18.13
C ARG A 191 -7.61 2.16 18.33
N ALA A 192 -8.37 3.13 17.84
CA ALA A 192 -9.83 3.19 17.90
C ALA A 192 -10.36 3.81 16.60
N LEU A 193 -11.66 3.68 16.34
CA LEU A 193 -12.29 4.27 15.15
C LEU A 193 -12.27 5.81 15.26
N PRO A 194 -11.62 6.53 14.32
CA PRO A 194 -11.58 8.00 14.34
C PRO A 194 -12.98 8.63 14.28
N ALA A 195 -13.15 9.81 14.87
CA ALA A 195 -14.46 10.47 14.91
C ALA A 195 -14.93 10.86 13.51
N ALA A 196 -14.02 11.29 12.64
CA ALA A 196 -14.29 11.58 11.24
C ALA A 196 -14.79 10.34 10.48
N TYR A 197 -14.23 9.17 10.77
CA TYR A 197 -14.70 7.91 10.18
C TYR A 197 -16.08 7.57 10.72
N ALA A 198 -16.29 7.58 12.04
CA ALA A 198 -17.59 7.27 12.63
C ALA A 198 -18.71 8.18 12.07
N ARG A 199 -18.43 9.48 11.92
CA ARG A 199 -19.37 10.45 11.31
C ARG A 199 -19.62 10.15 9.83
N PHE A 200 -18.55 9.95 9.06
CA PHE A 200 -18.67 9.61 7.65
C PHE A 200 -19.51 8.35 7.45
N LEU A 201 -19.26 7.30 8.24
CA LEU A 201 -20.01 6.06 8.14
C LEU A 201 -21.49 6.26 8.52
N GLY A 202 -21.78 7.00 9.60
CA GLY A 202 -23.16 7.29 10.02
C GLY A 202 -23.94 8.13 9.00
N ASP A 203 -23.28 9.11 8.38
CA ASP A 203 -23.92 10.02 7.42
C ASP A 203 -24.06 9.40 6.02
N ARG A 204 -23.16 8.48 5.65
CA ARG A 204 -22.97 8.04 4.27
C ARG A 204 -23.29 6.57 4.02
N LEU A 205 -23.38 5.70 5.02
CA LEU A 205 -23.82 4.34 4.76
C LEU A 205 -25.35 4.27 4.56
N LEU A 206 -25.79 3.41 3.64
CA LEU A 206 -27.19 3.00 3.57
C LEU A 206 -27.54 2.18 4.84
N PRO A 207 -28.78 2.23 5.34
CA PRO A 207 -29.20 1.37 6.45
C PRO A 207 -28.90 -0.10 6.15
N GLY A 208 -28.32 -0.82 7.12
CA GLY A 208 -27.94 -2.24 6.95
C GLY A 208 -26.77 -2.49 6.01
N ALA A 209 -26.11 -1.45 5.48
CA ALA A 209 -24.96 -1.63 4.60
C ALA A 209 -23.78 -2.31 5.33
N PRO A 210 -23.14 -3.34 4.76
CA PRO A 210 -22.08 -4.07 5.44
C PRO A 210 -20.75 -3.31 5.51
N VAL A 211 -19.98 -3.63 6.55
CA VAL A 211 -18.63 -3.12 6.82
C VAL A 211 -17.65 -4.28 6.67
N LEU A 212 -16.76 -4.22 5.68
CA LEU A 212 -15.71 -5.23 5.48
C LEU A 212 -14.39 -4.71 6.06
N VAL A 213 -13.85 -5.39 7.06
CA VAL A 213 -12.55 -5.06 7.67
C VAL A 213 -11.47 -5.99 7.12
N VAL A 214 -10.57 -5.47 6.28
CA VAL A 214 -9.45 -6.23 5.70
C VAL A 214 -8.21 -6.13 6.58
N ARG A 215 -7.75 -7.26 7.12
CA ARG A 215 -6.66 -7.33 8.10
C ARG A 215 -5.49 -8.14 7.53
N ASP A 216 -4.35 -7.49 7.34
CA ASP A 216 -3.09 -8.17 7.10
C ASP A 216 -2.67 -8.92 8.36
N ALA A 217 -2.60 -10.24 8.26
CA ALA A 217 -2.29 -11.13 9.37
C ALA A 217 -0.79 -11.44 9.46
N ARG A 218 0.05 -10.89 8.58
CA ARG A 218 1.51 -11.07 8.65
C ARG A 218 2.06 -10.51 9.95
N THR A 219 2.94 -11.28 10.57
CA THR A 219 3.67 -10.91 11.78
C THR A 219 5.13 -10.59 11.46
N TRP A 220 5.78 -9.84 12.33
CA TRP A 220 7.20 -9.54 12.20
C TRP A 220 7.86 -9.36 13.57
N PRO A 221 9.16 -9.66 13.73
CA PRO A 221 9.90 -9.38 14.96
C PRO A 221 10.07 -7.88 15.21
N VAL A 222 9.77 -7.45 16.42
CA VAL A 222 9.73 -6.03 16.77
C VAL A 222 10.36 -5.73 18.12
N LEU A 223 10.87 -4.51 18.25
CA LEU A 223 11.13 -3.89 19.53
C LEU A 223 9.94 -3.00 19.90
N ASP A 224 9.21 -3.38 20.93
CA ASP A 224 8.13 -2.62 21.55
C ASP A 224 8.40 -2.50 23.05
N GLU A 225 8.48 -1.27 23.54
CA GLU A 225 8.71 -0.94 24.96
C GLU A 225 7.44 -0.44 25.66
N GLY A 226 6.26 -0.60 25.02
CA GLY A 226 4.96 -0.33 25.63
C GLY A 226 4.56 1.15 25.66
N ARG A 227 5.18 2.02 24.85
CA ARG A 227 4.96 3.49 24.88
C ARG A 227 4.13 4.01 23.70
N GLY A 228 3.43 3.13 23.00
CA GLY A 228 2.71 3.51 21.77
C GLY A 228 3.62 3.71 20.56
N HIS A 229 4.93 3.50 20.72
CA HIS A 229 5.92 3.44 19.65
C HIS A 229 6.60 2.09 19.67
N SER A 230 6.84 1.55 18.49
CA SER A 230 7.55 0.29 18.31
C SER A 230 8.37 0.33 17.04
N PHE A 231 9.46 -0.43 17.00
CA PHE A 231 10.45 -0.44 15.94
C PHE A 231 10.53 -1.79 15.25
N GLN A 232 10.65 -1.75 13.92
CA GLN A 232 10.70 -2.93 13.07
C GLN A 232 11.88 -2.81 12.10
N LEU A 233 12.79 -3.78 12.19
CA LEU A 233 13.91 -3.92 11.26
C LEU A 233 13.50 -4.86 10.13
N GLY A 234 13.51 -4.36 8.90
CA GLY A 234 12.96 -5.10 7.76
C GLY A 234 11.43 -5.00 7.68
N CYS A 235 10.86 -5.67 6.69
CA CYS A 235 9.40 -5.75 6.54
C CYS A 235 8.95 -6.97 5.70
N PRO A 236 7.70 -7.44 5.86
CA PRO A 236 7.13 -8.54 5.08
C PRO A 236 6.90 -8.22 3.61
N SER A 237 7.18 -7.00 3.16
CA SER A 237 7.16 -6.62 1.74
C SER A 237 8.56 -6.62 1.10
N SER A 238 9.63 -6.86 1.87
CA SER A 238 11.02 -6.76 1.39
C SER A 238 11.51 -7.89 0.47
N GLY A 239 10.83 -9.05 0.50
CA GLY A 239 11.30 -10.29 -0.15
C GLY A 239 12.35 -11.05 0.65
N LEU A 240 12.68 -10.57 1.85
CA LEU A 240 13.58 -11.20 2.80
C LEU A 240 12.80 -11.70 4.02
N GLU A 241 13.43 -12.59 4.77
CA GLU A 241 12.99 -13.08 6.07
C GLU A 241 13.68 -12.32 7.20
N PRO A 242 13.16 -12.33 8.44
CA PRO A 242 13.78 -11.62 9.56
C PRO A 242 15.25 -12.02 9.80
N VAL A 243 15.58 -13.30 9.61
CA VAL A 243 16.95 -13.84 9.75
C VAL A 243 17.93 -13.24 8.74
N ASP A 244 17.44 -12.79 7.58
CA ASP A 244 18.30 -12.21 6.54
C ASP A 244 18.86 -10.84 6.94
N PHE A 245 18.34 -10.20 7.99
CA PHE A 245 18.83 -8.93 8.54
C PHE A 245 19.90 -9.12 9.64
N HIS A 246 20.33 -10.36 9.89
CA HIS A 246 21.45 -10.66 10.79
C HIS A 246 22.78 -10.10 10.24
N PRO A 247 23.70 -9.57 11.07
CA PRO A 247 24.99 -9.02 10.63
C PRO A 247 25.80 -9.97 9.72
N ASP A 248 25.74 -11.27 10.02
CA ASP A 248 26.47 -12.29 9.26
C ASP A 248 25.83 -12.68 7.92
N SER A 249 24.61 -12.20 7.64
CA SER A 249 23.86 -12.51 6.43
C SER A 249 24.57 -12.01 5.17
N PRO A 250 24.89 -12.89 4.21
CA PRO A 250 25.37 -12.48 2.89
C PRO A 250 24.34 -11.62 2.13
N ALA A 251 23.05 -11.90 2.31
CA ALA A 251 21.96 -11.15 1.70
C ALA A 251 21.94 -9.70 2.19
N LEU A 252 22.13 -9.49 3.50
CA LEU A 252 22.26 -8.16 4.09
C LEU A 252 23.46 -7.40 3.50
N ARG A 253 24.64 -8.00 3.46
CA ARG A 253 25.84 -7.33 2.90
C ARG A 253 25.63 -6.86 1.46
N GLN A 254 25.00 -7.68 0.63
CA GLN A 254 24.67 -7.28 -0.73
C GLN A 254 23.62 -6.16 -0.77
N LEU A 255 22.60 -6.27 0.08
CA LEU A 255 21.54 -5.28 0.22
C LEU A 255 22.08 -3.91 0.62
N LEU A 256 22.90 -3.84 1.68
CA LEU A 256 23.45 -2.58 2.17
C LEU A 256 24.33 -1.90 1.13
N ARG A 257 25.19 -2.67 0.42
CA ARG A 257 25.95 -2.15 -0.72
C ARG A 257 25.06 -1.56 -1.81
N ALA A 258 23.98 -2.24 -2.17
CA ALA A 258 23.01 -1.74 -3.16
C ALA A 258 22.24 -0.51 -2.67
N ALA A 259 22.01 -0.39 -1.36
CA ALA A 259 21.39 0.77 -0.73
C ALA A 259 22.38 1.94 -0.54
N GLY A 260 23.68 1.71 -0.66
CA GLY A 260 24.73 2.72 -0.53
C GLY A 260 25.50 2.71 0.78
N GLY A 261 25.33 1.67 1.59
CA GLY A 261 26.05 1.41 2.81
C GLY A 261 27.24 0.46 2.63
N ASP A 262 28.07 0.36 3.66
CA ASP A 262 29.18 -0.58 3.79
C ASP A 262 28.94 -1.68 4.84
N GLY A 263 27.90 -1.52 5.68
CA GLY A 263 27.53 -2.45 6.74
C GLY A 263 28.45 -2.44 7.96
N ALA A 264 29.45 -1.56 8.03
CA ALA A 264 30.45 -1.54 9.09
C ALA A 264 29.87 -1.18 10.48
N HIS A 265 28.68 -0.57 10.51
CA HIS A 265 28.01 -0.11 11.72
C HIS A 265 26.65 -0.78 11.93
N TRP A 266 26.45 -1.96 11.33
CA TRP A 266 25.17 -2.68 11.40
C TRP A 266 24.99 -3.36 12.76
N GLU A 267 24.35 -2.64 13.67
CA GLU A 267 24.02 -3.10 15.01
C GLU A 267 22.49 -3.12 15.19
N PRO A 268 21.82 -4.23 14.82
CA PRO A 268 20.36 -4.32 14.94
C PRO A 268 19.94 -4.29 16.42
N PRO A 269 18.90 -3.52 16.79
CA PRO A 269 18.41 -3.54 18.16
C PRO A 269 17.80 -4.90 18.53
N GLU A 270 17.82 -5.24 19.82
CA GLU A 270 17.19 -6.45 20.33
C GLU A 270 15.67 -6.44 20.08
N VAL A 271 15.12 -7.62 19.77
CA VAL A 271 13.69 -7.84 19.57
C VAL A 271 13.05 -8.11 20.94
N SER A 272 11.99 -7.40 21.29
CA SER A 272 11.22 -7.67 22.50
C SER A 272 10.01 -8.58 22.26
N ALA A 273 9.48 -8.63 21.03
CA ALA A 273 8.38 -9.51 20.65
C ALA A 273 8.58 -10.08 19.23
N ALA A 274 8.56 -11.41 19.10
CA ALA A 274 8.87 -12.09 17.84
C ALA A 274 7.69 -12.19 16.85
N GLY A 275 6.45 -11.95 17.30
CA GLY A 275 5.22 -12.30 16.55
C GLY A 275 4.13 -11.22 16.53
N GLU A 276 4.49 -9.95 16.68
CA GLU A 276 3.53 -8.85 16.58
C GLU A 276 3.07 -8.62 15.15
N HIS A 277 1.87 -8.04 14.98
CA HIS A 277 1.39 -7.62 13.67
C HIS A 277 2.38 -6.65 13.01
N ALA A 278 2.76 -6.95 11.77
CA ALA A 278 3.69 -6.16 10.98
C ALA A 278 3.15 -4.75 10.66
N GLU A 279 3.92 -3.95 9.93
CA GLU A 279 3.69 -2.51 9.77
C GLU A 279 2.33 -2.12 9.20
N HIS A 280 1.72 -3.00 8.40
CA HIS A 280 0.42 -2.79 7.78
C HIS A 280 -0.75 -3.49 8.50
N GLY A 281 -0.51 -4.13 9.63
CA GLY A 281 -1.56 -4.74 10.45
C GLY A 281 -2.59 -3.72 10.97
N VAL A 282 -3.72 -4.21 11.46
CA VAL A 282 -4.78 -3.39 12.06
C VAL A 282 -4.74 -3.54 13.58
N GLU A 283 -4.76 -2.43 14.31
CA GLU A 283 -4.83 -2.45 15.77
C GLU A 283 -6.10 -3.19 16.25
N PRO A 284 -5.99 -4.11 17.21
CA PRO A 284 -7.15 -4.83 17.73
C PRO A 284 -8.27 -3.90 18.22
N GLY A 285 -7.91 -2.81 18.90
CA GLY A 285 -8.87 -1.82 19.39
C GLY A 285 -9.63 -1.09 18.26
N PHE A 286 -9.02 -0.91 17.08
CA PHE A 286 -9.69 -0.32 15.93
C PHE A 286 -10.74 -1.26 15.37
N ALA A 287 -10.39 -2.54 15.18
CA ALA A 287 -11.32 -3.55 14.70
C ALA A 287 -12.49 -3.74 15.69
N GLU A 288 -12.21 -3.75 16.99
CA GLU A 288 -13.24 -3.84 18.02
C GLU A 288 -14.13 -2.59 18.06
N ALA A 289 -13.55 -1.39 17.94
CA ALA A 289 -14.31 -0.15 17.84
C ALA A 289 -15.21 -0.11 16.60
N ALA A 290 -14.72 -0.57 15.45
CA ALA A 290 -15.51 -0.71 14.23
C ALA A 290 -16.67 -1.70 14.41
N ARG A 291 -16.44 -2.86 15.05
CA ARG A 291 -17.48 -3.85 15.36
C ARG A 291 -18.55 -3.27 16.29
N ARG A 292 -18.15 -2.61 17.37
CA ARG A 292 -19.09 -1.94 18.29
C ARG A 292 -19.86 -0.82 17.60
N TRP A 293 -19.21 -0.04 16.73
CA TRP A 293 -19.88 0.99 15.95
C TRP A 293 -20.92 0.39 15.01
N ALA A 294 -20.55 -0.64 14.24
CA ALA A 294 -21.42 -1.31 13.28
C ALA A 294 -22.65 -1.92 13.97
N GLY A 295 -22.46 -2.67 15.06
CA GLY A 295 -23.56 -3.27 15.82
C GLY A 295 -24.54 -2.24 16.40
N ARG A 296 -24.05 -1.10 16.91
CA ARG A 296 -24.92 -0.01 17.41
C ARG A 296 -25.74 0.67 16.32
N HIS A 297 -25.29 0.64 15.08
CA HIS A 297 -25.95 1.31 13.95
C HIS A 297 -26.65 0.32 13.01
N GLY A 298 -26.73 -0.97 13.38
CA GLY A 298 -27.43 -1.99 12.61
C GLY A 298 -26.71 -2.37 11.30
N HIS A 299 -25.38 -2.34 11.29
CA HIS A 299 -24.56 -2.80 10.17
C HIS A 299 -23.90 -4.14 10.48
N ASP A 300 -23.94 -5.06 9.53
CA ASP A 300 -23.16 -6.30 9.61
C ASP A 300 -21.68 -5.99 9.36
N LEU A 301 -20.81 -6.51 10.23
CA LEU A 301 -19.36 -6.40 10.07
C LEU A 301 -18.77 -7.77 9.74
N HIS A 302 -17.97 -7.83 8.69
CA HIS A 302 -17.20 -9.00 8.30
C HIS A 302 -15.70 -8.69 8.39
N GLU A 303 -14.94 -9.52 9.09
CA GLU A 303 -13.48 -9.42 9.08
C GLU A 303 -12.89 -10.39 8.07
N VAL A 304 -12.02 -9.88 7.19
CA VAL A 304 -11.26 -10.65 6.20
C VAL A 304 -9.79 -10.65 6.64
N HIS A 305 -9.34 -11.76 7.20
CA HIS A 305 -7.95 -11.96 7.62
C HIS A 305 -7.15 -12.51 6.44
N VAL A 306 -6.09 -11.79 6.08
CA VAL A 306 -5.27 -12.03 4.90
C VAL A 306 -3.89 -12.53 5.37
N PRO A 307 -3.56 -13.83 5.19
CA PRO A 307 -2.29 -14.39 5.65
C PRO A 307 -1.11 -13.87 4.84
N HIS A 308 -1.34 -13.59 3.56
CA HIS A 308 -0.40 -12.95 2.66
C HIS A 308 -1.14 -12.22 1.53
N PRO A 309 -0.57 -11.16 0.94
CA PRO A 309 -1.26 -10.34 -0.07
C PRO A 309 -1.77 -11.14 -1.28
N ALA A 310 -0.99 -12.11 -1.75
CA ALA A 310 -1.37 -12.92 -2.91
C ALA A 310 -2.68 -13.72 -2.71
N ALA A 311 -3.06 -14.08 -1.48
CA ALA A 311 -4.30 -14.78 -1.20
C ALA A 311 -5.51 -13.90 -1.50
N LEU A 312 -5.48 -12.64 -1.05
CA LEU A 312 -6.56 -11.68 -1.35
C LEU A 312 -6.59 -11.32 -2.83
N SER A 313 -5.42 -11.13 -3.46
CA SER A 313 -5.35 -10.87 -4.91
C SER A 313 -5.95 -11.99 -5.75
N ALA A 314 -5.62 -13.25 -5.46
CA ALA A 314 -6.19 -14.41 -6.14
C ALA A 314 -7.71 -14.53 -5.91
N ALA A 315 -8.17 -14.42 -4.67
CA ALA A 315 -9.60 -14.52 -4.35
C ALA A 315 -10.43 -13.42 -5.02
N VAL A 316 -9.91 -12.17 -5.06
CA VAL A 316 -10.56 -11.06 -5.76
C VAL A 316 -10.52 -11.26 -7.27
N ALA A 317 -9.43 -11.78 -7.84
CA ALA A 317 -9.34 -12.09 -9.27
C ALA A 317 -10.41 -13.13 -9.68
N ASP A 318 -10.55 -14.21 -8.91
CA ASP A 318 -11.54 -15.26 -9.17
C ASP A 318 -12.98 -14.74 -9.03
N LEU A 319 -13.22 -13.88 -8.04
CA LEU A 319 -14.49 -13.16 -7.88
C LEU A 319 -14.78 -12.27 -9.08
N TYR A 320 -13.81 -11.47 -9.53
CA TYR A 320 -13.95 -10.62 -10.71
C TYR A 320 -14.30 -11.44 -11.95
N ARG A 321 -13.62 -12.57 -12.17
CA ARG A 321 -13.90 -13.47 -13.29
C ARG A 321 -15.34 -13.96 -13.28
N ARG A 322 -15.85 -14.40 -12.12
CA ARG A 322 -17.24 -14.85 -11.98
C ARG A 322 -18.24 -13.71 -12.17
N TRP A 323 -17.97 -12.55 -11.57
CA TRP A 323 -18.81 -11.36 -11.67
C TRP A 323 -18.92 -10.87 -13.13
N LEU A 324 -17.79 -10.75 -13.82
CA LEU A 324 -17.73 -10.36 -15.23
C LEU A 324 -18.53 -11.32 -16.11
N ARG A 325 -18.36 -12.64 -15.92
CA ARG A 325 -19.13 -13.66 -16.68
C ARG A 325 -20.62 -13.56 -16.48
N ARG A 326 -21.08 -13.36 -15.24
CA ARG A 326 -22.52 -13.15 -14.95
C ARG A 326 -23.06 -11.88 -15.58
N ALA A 327 -22.22 -10.86 -15.72
CA ALA A 327 -22.55 -9.62 -16.44
C ALA A 327 -22.44 -9.75 -17.98
N GLY A 328 -22.30 -10.98 -18.51
CA GLY A 328 -22.22 -11.25 -19.95
C GLY A 328 -20.85 -10.93 -20.58
N LYS A 329 -19.81 -10.70 -19.77
CA LYS A 329 -18.43 -10.47 -20.24
C LYS A 329 -17.67 -11.78 -20.34
N THR A 330 -16.52 -11.77 -21.01
CA THR A 330 -15.72 -13.00 -21.16
C THR A 330 -15.11 -13.46 -19.84
N GLY A 331 -14.69 -12.51 -19.00
CA GLY A 331 -13.95 -12.79 -17.76
C GLY A 331 -12.60 -13.48 -17.99
N ASP A 332 -12.07 -13.46 -19.21
CA ASP A 332 -10.85 -14.19 -19.61
C ASP A 332 -9.70 -13.26 -20.01
N ARG A 333 -9.80 -11.97 -19.70
CA ARG A 333 -8.74 -10.97 -19.91
C ARG A 333 -8.24 -10.49 -18.55
N LEU A 334 -6.93 -10.61 -18.32
CA LEU A 334 -6.28 -10.32 -17.05
C LEU A 334 -5.31 -9.14 -17.17
N VAL A 335 -5.26 -8.32 -16.12
CA VAL A 335 -4.11 -7.46 -15.83
C VAL A 335 -3.43 -7.89 -14.53
N VAL A 336 -2.12 -8.06 -14.57
CA VAL A 336 -1.25 -8.22 -13.40
C VAL A 336 -0.60 -6.87 -13.10
N GLU A 337 -1.08 -6.25 -12.04
CA GLU A 337 -0.64 -4.94 -11.53
C GLU A 337 0.38 -5.12 -10.42
N CYS A 338 1.23 -4.13 -10.17
CA CYS A 338 2.28 -4.22 -9.17
C CYS A 338 2.45 -2.90 -8.43
N GLY A 339 2.49 -2.97 -7.09
CA GLY A 339 2.68 -1.83 -6.20
C GLY A 339 1.71 -0.69 -6.51
N ARG A 340 2.24 0.47 -6.90
CA ARG A 340 1.48 1.70 -7.21
C ARG A 340 1.00 1.78 -8.66
N LEU A 341 1.37 0.83 -9.52
CA LEU A 341 0.93 0.79 -10.92
C LEU A 341 -0.36 -0.04 -11.05
N PHE A 342 -1.49 0.60 -10.79
CA PHE A 342 -2.82 0.00 -10.94
C PHE A 342 -3.87 1.06 -11.31
N ASP A 343 -4.99 0.64 -11.92
CA ASP A 343 -6.14 1.52 -12.18
C ASP A 343 -7.47 0.76 -12.13
N PRO A 344 -8.17 0.76 -10.98
CA PRO A 344 -9.35 -0.07 -10.78
C PRO A 344 -10.54 0.39 -11.62
N TRP A 345 -10.62 1.68 -11.97
CA TRP A 345 -11.65 2.19 -12.88
C TRP A 345 -11.44 1.63 -14.29
N GLN A 346 -10.21 1.71 -14.79
CA GLN A 346 -9.89 1.22 -16.13
C GLN A 346 -10.05 -0.30 -16.25
N VAL A 347 -9.77 -1.06 -15.16
CA VAL A 347 -10.04 -2.50 -15.08
C VAL A 347 -11.52 -2.81 -15.26
N VAL A 348 -12.41 -2.15 -14.50
CA VAL A 348 -13.86 -2.34 -14.63
C VAL A 348 -14.35 -1.90 -16.00
N ARG A 349 -13.90 -0.73 -16.48
CA ARG A 349 -14.23 -0.18 -17.80
C ARG A 349 -13.88 -1.15 -18.93
N ALA A 350 -12.71 -1.78 -18.86
CA ALA A 350 -12.24 -2.68 -19.90
C ALA A 350 -12.72 -4.13 -19.71
N GLY A 351 -13.46 -4.45 -18.65
CA GLY A 351 -13.91 -5.82 -18.35
C GLY A 351 -12.75 -6.77 -18.05
N LEU A 352 -11.73 -6.29 -17.33
CA LEU A 352 -10.54 -7.06 -16.99
C LEU A 352 -10.66 -7.68 -15.58
N VAL A 353 -10.03 -8.83 -15.42
CA VAL A 353 -9.73 -9.44 -14.11
C VAL A 353 -8.45 -8.79 -13.58
N PRO A 354 -8.41 -8.23 -12.35
CA PRO A 354 -7.19 -7.72 -11.74
C PRO A 354 -6.52 -8.79 -10.89
N TYR A 355 -5.20 -8.88 -10.97
CA TYR A 355 -4.36 -9.51 -9.96
C TYR A 355 -3.29 -8.51 -9.53
N TRP A 356 -3.12 -8.29 -8.23
CA TRP A 356 -2.16 -7.31 -7.71
C TRP A 356 -1.01 -7.97 -6.96
N CYS A 357 0.21 -7.70 -7.39
CA CYS A 357 1.42 -7.97 -6.64
C CYS A 357 1.71 -6.77 -5.72
N GLU A 358 1.91 -7.01 -4.42
CA GLU A 358 2.23 -5.93 -3.45
C GLU A 358 3.46 -5.12 -3.87
N ASN A 359 4.45 -5.80 -4.44
CA ASN A 359 5.68 -5.25 -4.97
C ASN A 359 6.35 -6.26 -5.92
N ALA A 360 7.54 -5.94 -6.39
CA ALA A 360 8.31 -6.75 -7.33
C ALA A 360 9.22 -7.81 -6.67
N THR A 361 8.90 -8.28 -5.46
CA THR A 361 9.64 -9.39 -4.84
C THR A 361 9.39 -10.69 -5.59
N ARG A 362 10.39 -11.59 -5.63
CA ARG A 362 10.26 -12.91 -6.28
C ARG A 362 9.03 -13.65 -5.78
N ARG A 363 8.86 -13.75 -4.46
CA ARG A 363 7.68 -14.37 -3.84
C ARG A 363 6.33 -13.83 -4.33
N SER A 364 6.23 -12.51 -4.54
CA SER A 364 4.99 -11.90 -5.02
C SER A 364 4.69 -12.27 -6.47
N VAL A 365 5.73 -12.32 -7.31
CA VAL A 365 5.59 -12.70 -8.72
C VAL A 365 5.38 -14.20 -8.89
N GLU A 366 6.09 -15.02 -8.11
CA GLU A 366 5.89 -16.48 -8.06
C GLU A 366 4.46 -16.82 -7.64
N ALA A 367 3.90 -16.14 -6.66
CA ALA A 367 2.51 -16.36 -6.25
C ALA A 367 1.51 -16.05 -7.39
N ALA A 368 1.80 -15.05 -8.23
CA ALA A 368 1.00 -14.75 -9.41
C ALA A 368 1.13 -15.86 -10.47
N GLU A 369 2.35 -16.36 -10.70
CA GLU A 369 2.61 -17.50 -11.60
C GLU A 369 1.89 -18.77 -11.15
N TRP A 370 1.96 -19.10 -9.85
CA TRP A 370 1.29 -20.27 -9.28
C TRP A 370 -0.22 -20.18 -9.39
N TRP A 371 -0.81 -19.02 -9.06
CA TRP A 371 -2.25 -18.82 -9.25
C TRP A 371 -2.65 -18.93 -10.72
N LEU A 372 -1.88 -18.33 -11.63
CA LEU A 372 -2.11 -18.43 -13.08
C LEU A 372 -2.03 -19.87 -13.60
N ALA A 373 -1.08 -20.66 -13.10
CA ALA A 373 -0.93 -22.07 -13.44
C ALA A 373 -2.11 -22.94 -12.98
N GLY A 374 -2.71 -22.60 -11.83
CA GLY A 374 -3.90 -23.27 -11.31
C GLY A 374 -5.23 -22.70 -11.84
N SER A 375 -5.20 -21.58 -12.54
CA SER A 375 -6.40 -20.90 -13.04
C SER A 375 -6.87 -21.44 -14.38
N GLU A 376 -8.17 -21.25 -14.66
CA GLU A 376 -8.63 -21.37 -16.03
C GLU A 376 -7.84 -20.41 -16.95
N PRO A 377 -7.55 -20.79 -18.21
CA PRO A 377 -6.73 -20.00 -19.11
C PRO A 377 -7.29 -18.60 -19.40
N PHE A 378 -6.39 -17.64 -19.62
CA PHE A 378 -6.71 -16.27 -20.04
C PHE A 378 -6.38 -16.05 -21.52
N SER A 379 -7.26 -15.35 -22.24
CA SER A 379 -7.03 -14.95 -23.63
C SER A 379 -5.95 -13.87 -23.72
N SER A 380 -5.90 -12.95 -22.75
CA SER A 380 -4.86 -11.92 -22.64
C SER A 380 -4.35 -11.77 -21.22
N VAL A 381 -3.04 -11.59 -21.08
CA VAL A 381 -2.39 -11.18 -19.82
C VAL A 381 -1.53 -9.96 -20.09
N ASP A 382 -1.91 -8.84 -19.47
CA ASP A 382 -1.17 -7.58 -19.45
C ASP A 382 -0.45 -7.41 -18.11
N VAL A 383 0.84 -7.12 -18.13
CA VAL A 383 1.67 -7.02 -16.91
C VAL A 383 2.24 -5.62 -16.77
N LEU A 384 2.00 -4.99 -15.63
CA LEU A 384 2.44 -3.64 -15.26
C LEU A 384 3.44 -3.72 -14.07
N PRO A 385 4.72 -4.05 -14.32
CA PRO A 385 5.68 -4.21 -13.24
C PRO A 385 6.11 -2.84 -12.68
N GLU A 386 5.89 -2.59 -11.39
CA GLU A 386 6.53 -1.46 -10.74
C GLU A 386 8.00 -1.79 -10.49
N SER A 387 8.87 -0.87 -10.90
CA SER A 387 10.29 -0.99 -10.70
C SER A 387 10.64 -0.78 -9.21
N PRO A 388 11.36 -1.73 -8.57
CA PRO A 388 11.69 -1.65 -7.15
C PRO A 388 12.78 -0.59 -6.83
N GLY A 389 13.39 0.03 -7.83
CA GLY A 389 14.35 1.12 -7.67
C GLY A 389 15.78 0.66 -7.32
N MET A 390 16.00 -0.63 -7.12
CA MET A 390 17.29 -1.21 -6.76
C MET A 390 17.45 -2.64 -7.28
N ARG A 391 18.68 -3.16 -7.24
CA ARG A 391 19.01 -4.52 -7.66
C ARG A 391 19.33 -5.36 -6.43
N THR A 392 18.49 -6.35 -6.13
CA THR A 392 18.76 -7.36 -5.10
C THR A 392 18.29 -8.73 -5.57
N PRO A 393 18.84 -9.83 -5.01
CA PRO A 393 18.36 -11.18 -5.32
C PRO A 393 16.92 -11.45 -4.88
N ALA A 394 16.40 -10.75 -3.87
CA ALA A 394 15.04 -10.90 -3.39
C ALA A 394 13.96 -10.40 -4.39
N LEU A 395 14.37 -9.68 -5.43
CA LEU A 395 13.48 -9.06 -6.42
C LEU A 395 13.39 -9.91 -7.70
N ALA A 396 12.20 -9.89 -8.29
CA ALA A 396 11.91 -10.54 -9.56
C ALA A 396 12.66 -9.85 -10.71
N GLY A 397 13.13 -10.64 -11.67
CA GLY A 397 13.74 -10.12 -12.91
C GLY A 397 12.70 -9.90 -14.00
N LEU A 398 13.09 -9.20 -15.08
CA LEU A 398 12.27 -9.13 -16.30
C LEU A 398 11.88 -10.51 -16.87
N PRO A 399 12.76 -11.54 -16.88
CA PRO A 399 12.38 -12.87 -17.35
C PRO A 399 11.17 -13.46 -16.59
N GLN A 400 11.05 -13.17 -15.30
CA GLN A 400 9.95 -13.66 -14.48
C GLN A 400 8.64 -12.93 -14.79
N TRP A 401 8.68 -11.61 -14.93
CA TRP A 401 7.52 -10.85 -15.40
C TRP A 401 7.07 -11.25 -16.82
N LEU A 402 8.00 -11.63 -17.70
CA LEU A 402 7.70 -12.18 -19.01
C LEU A 402 7.05 -13.57 -18.91
N ALA A 403 7.46 -14.40 -17.94
CA ALA A 403 6.84 -15.70 -17.67
C ALA A 403 5.37 -15.53 -17.23
N VAL A 404 5.08 -14.56 -16.34
CA VAL A 404 3.71 -14.17 -15.99
C VAL A 404 2.91 -13.76 -17.24
N ALA A 405 3.46 -12.89 -18.09
CA ALA A 405 2.78 -12.46 -19.31
C ALA A 405 2.52 -13.63 -20.29
N ALA A 406 3.33 -14.68 -20.25
CA ALA A 406 3.24 -15.83 -21.17
C ALA A 406 2.00 -16.70 -20.95
N PHE A 407 1.31 -16.57 -19.81
CA PHE A 407 0.02 -17.25 -19.55
C PHE A 407 -1.12 -16.76 -20.47
N GLY A 408 -0.96 -15.61 -21.15
CA GLY A 408 -1.91 -15.14 -22.14
C GLY A 408 -1.88 -15.95 -23.44
N ARG A 409 -3.03 -16.46 -23.88
CA ARG A 409 -3.11 -17.26 -25.12
C ARG A 409 -2.94 -16.44 -26.40
N ARG A 410 -3.68 -15.34 -26.52
CA ARG A 410 -3.71 -14.47 -27.71
C ARG A 410 -2.83 -13.24 -27.53
N ARG A 411 -2.75 -12.70 -26.31
CA ARG A 411 -1.94 -11.51 -25.99
C ARG A 411 -1.10 -11.75 -24.74
N ARG A 412 0.20 -11.50 -24.88
CA ARG A 412 1.23 -11.64 -23.84
C ARG A 412 1.97 -10.31 -23.75
N ALA A 413 1.54 -9.43 -22.87
CA ALA A 413 1.99 -8.06 -22.88
C ALA A 413 2.68 -7.71 -21.57
N LEU A 414 3.93 -7.28 -21.68
CA LEU A 414 4.67 -6.60 -20.61
C LEU A 414 4.79 -5.13 -20.98
N ASP A 415 4.45 -4.20 -20.08
CA ASP A 415 4.56 -2.78 -20.38
C ASP A 415 6.01 -2.41 -20.77
N ARG A 416 6.20 -1.94 -22.00
CA ARG A 416 7.52 -1.65 -22.57
C ARG A 416 8.23 -0.52 -21.84
N THR A 417 7.49 0.48 -21.38
CA THR A 417 8.06 1.64 -20.69
C THR A 417 8.59 1.24 -19.32
N ALA A 418 7.81 0.48 -18.56
CA ALA A 418 8.26 -0.10 -17.30
C ALA A 418 9.45 -1.06 -17.51
N ALA A 419 9.40 -1.91 -18.53
CA ALA A 419 10.46 -2.88 -18.83
C ALA A 419 11.80 -2.23 -19.18
N ARG A 420 11.80 -1.12 -19.95
CA ARG A 420 13.04 -0.46 -20.41
C ARG A 420 13.94 0.04 -19.28
N GLY A 421 13.35 0.44 -18.16
CA GLY A 421 14.08 0.99 -17.02
C GLY A 421 14.22 0.04 -15.82
N TYR A 422 13.64 -1.15 -15.91
CA TYR A 422 13.61 -2.11 -14.82
C TYR A 422 15.02 -2.68 -14.50
N PRO A 423 15.38 -2.94 -13.22
CA PRO A 423 14.59 -2.77 -12.00
C PRO A 423 14.82 -1.43 -11.27
N VAL A 424 15.38 -0.42 -11.94
CA VAL A 424 15.92 0.76 -11.23
C VAL A 424 15.15 2.06 -11.50
N ALA A 425 14.71 2.28 -12.73
CA ALA A 425 14.02 3.51 -13.09
C ALA A 425 12.63 3.57 -12.45
N THR A 426 12.28 4.69 -11.82
CA THR A 426 10.91 4.90 -11.34
C THR A 426 9.96 5.06 -12.52
N VAL A 427 8.79 4.42 -12.42
CA VAL A 427 7.69 4.55 -13.38
C VAL A 427 6.61 5.45 -12.78
N PRO A 428 6.15 6.51 -13.49
CA PRO A 428 5.03 7.34 -13.03
C PRO A 428 3.74 6.53 -12.90
N THR A 429 2.91 6.84 -11.90
CA THR A 429 1.66 6.09 -11.65
C THR A 429 0.66 6.20 -12.79
N ARG A 430 0.65 7.33 -13.53
CA ARG A 430 -0.16 7.49 -14.75
C ARG A 430 0.06 6.45 -15.82
N ARG A 431 1.18 5.72 -15.77
CA ARG A 431 1.49 4.68 -16.75
C ARG A 431 0.45 3.56 -16.74
N ALA A 432 -0.09 3.20 -15.57
CA ALA A 432 -1.15 2.20 -15.48
C ALA A 432 -2.39 2.64 -16.26
N THR A 433 -2.85 3.88 -16.04
CA THR A 433 -3.93 4.50 -16.81
C THR A 433 -3.64 4.53 -18.30
N GLU A 434 -2.45 4.98 -18.72
CA GLU A 434 -2.07 5.06 -20.14
C GLU A 434 -2.14 3.70 -20.84
N VAL A 435 -1.65 2.63 -20.19
CA VAL A 435 -1.68 1.28 -20.76
C VAL A 435 -3.10 0.73 -20.81
N LEU A 436 -3.85 0.85 -19.71
CA LEU A 436 -5.18 0.28 -19.60
C LEU A 436 -6.22 1.04 -20.44
N ARG A 437 -6.03 2.35 -20.68
CA ARG A 437 -6.88 3.12 -21.60
C ARG A 437 -6.91 2.54 -23.02
N ASN A 438 -5.81 1.92 -23.46
CA ASN A 438 -5.71 1.29 -24.79
C ASN A 438 -6.46 -0.03 -24.91
N GLN A 439 -6.99 -0.57 -23.79
CA GLN A 439 -7.88 -1.72 -23.85
C GLN A 439 -9.25 -1.31 -24.41
N PRO A 440 -9.88 -2.11 -25.28
CA PRO A 440 -11.22 -1.84 -25.76
C PRO A 440 -12.21 -1.71 -24.60
N TYR A 441 -13.11 -0.72 -24.69
CA TYR A 441 -14.20 -0.59 -23.75
C TYR A 441 -15.13 -1.79 -23.90
N ASP A 442 -15.35 -2.52 -22.81
CA ASP A 442 -16.32 -3.60 -22.76
C ASP A 442 -17.67 -3.09 -22.24
N LEU A 443 -18.44 -2.43 -23.11
CA LEU A 443 -19.76 -1.89 -22.77
C LEU A 443 -20.88 -2.94 -22.85
N PRO A 444 -21.96 -2.82 -22.06
CA PRO A 444 -22.13 -1.88 -20.94
C PRO A 444 -21.22 -2.23 -19.75
N VAL A 445 -20.97 -1.27 -18.87
CA VAL A 445 -20.23 -1.51 -17.62
C VAL A 445 -21.02 -2.53 -16.76
N PRO A 446 -20.37 -3.53 -16.14
CA PRO A 446 -21.05 -4.48 -15.26
C PRO A 446 -21.81 -3.76 -14.13
N PRO A 447 -22.98 -4.26 -13.72
CA PRO A 447 -23.66 -3.74 -12.54
C PRO A 447 -22.77 -3.94 -11.29
N PRO A 448 -22.86 -3.05 -10.28
CA PRO A 448 -22.08 -3.20 -9.06
C PRO A 448 -22.25 -4.59 -8.44
N LEU A 449 -21.14 -5.17 -8.00
CA LEU A 449 -21.12 -6.40 -7.23
C LEU A 449 -21.88 -6.19 -5.91
N THR A 450 -22.62 -7.21 -5.45
CA THR A 450 -23.25 -7.14 -4.12
C THR A 450 -22.28 -7.57 -3.02
N ALA A 451 -22.42 -7.00 -1.84
CA ALA A 451 -21.58 -7.36 -0.70
C ALA A 451 -21.78 -8.82 -0.25
N ALA A 452 -23.01 -9.35 -0.34
CA ALA A 452 -23.28 -10.76 -0.03
C ALA A 452 -22.51 -11.70 -0.96
N GLU A 453 -22.49 -11.42 -2.27
CA GLU A 453 -21.70 -12.19 -3.23
C GLU A 453 -20.20 -12.07 -2.96
N ALA A 454 -19.71 -10.88 -2.61
CA ALA A 454 -18.31 -10.68 -2.26
C ALA A 454 -17.90 -11.49 -1.02
N VAL A 455 -18.68 -11.43 0.07
CA VAL A 455 -18.40 -12.14 1.32
C VAL A 455 -18.44 -13.65 1.10
N ALA A 456 -19.46 -14.16 0.41
CA ALA A 456 -19.54 -15.58 0.06
C ALA A 456 -18.33 -16.03 -0.78
N ALA A 457 -17.97 -15.26 -1.81
CA ALA A 457 -16.84 -15.57 -2.67
C ALA A 457 -15.49 -15.56 -1.94
N LEU A 458 -15.27 -14.61 -1.03
CA LEU A 458 -14.06 -14.56 -0.21
C LEU A 458 -14.02 -15.70 0.80
N ARG A 459 -15.17 -16.12 1.36
CA ARG A 459 -15.23 -17.25 2.28
C ARG A 459 -14.96 -18.57 1.56
N ASP A 460 -15.67 -18.84 0.47
CA ASP A 460 -15.63 -20.14 -0.22
C ASP A 460 -14.37 -20.28 -1.08
N GLY A 461 -14.05 -19.25 -1.87
CA GLY A 461 -12.89 -19.25 -2.76
C GLY A 461 -11.58 -18.86 -2.07
N GLY A 462 -11.66 -18.14 -0.95
CA GLY A 462 -10.49 -17.69 -0.20
C GLY A 462 -9.98 -18.67 0.84
N ALA A 463 -10.83 -19.53 1.41
CA ALA A 463 -10.42 -20.49 2.43
C ALA A 463 -9.29 -21.44 1.97
N PRO A 464 -9.29 -21.98 0.74
CA PRO A 464 -8.16 -22.77 0.23
C PRO A 464 -6.84 -21.99 0.12
N LEU A 465 -6.92 -20.66 0.06
CA LEU A 465 -5.77 -19.73 0.01
C LEU A 465 -5.38 -19.23 1.41
N GLY A 466 -6.01 -19.74 2.47
CA GLY A 466 -5.78 -19.35 3.85
C GLY A 466 -6.49 -18.06 4.28
N LEU A 467 -7.38 -17.49 3.47
CA LEU A 467 -8.23 -16.37 3.90
C LEU A 467 -9.24 -16.85 4.95
N ALA A 468 -9.38 -16.11 6.03
CA ALA A 468 -10.45 -16.34 7.01
C ALA A 468 -11.44 -15.17 6.98
N VAL A 469 -12.73 -15.48 6.81
CA VAL A 469 -13.82 -14.50 6.77
C VAL A 469 -14.80 -14.78 7.91
N THR A 470 -14.77 -13.95 8.96
CA THR A 470 -15.64 -14.06 10.14
C THR A 470 -16.75 -13.04 10.11
#